data_AF-A0A1Y1KSH4-F1
#
_entry.id   AF-A0A1Y1KSH4-F1
#
_cell.length_a   1.000
_cell.length_b   1.000
_cell.length_c   1.000
_cell.angle_alpha   90.00
_cell.angle_beta   90.00
_cell.angle_gamma   90.00
#
_symmetry.space_group_name_H-M   'P 1'
#
loop_
_entity.id
_entity.type
_entity.pdbx_description
1 polymer ?
#
loop_
_entity_poly.entity_id
_entity_poly.type
_entity_poly.pdbx_seq_one_letter_code
_entity_poly.pdbx_strand_id
1 'polypeptide(L)'
;MALNPVKVENVHGNLHEFDPNVHQWDLFVRKMKQYYSANNIDKADKQRALFLNALSDNAFSLMLDLCMPDKPEEKDFDSLVELFNNHFNPKRAIFAEKEQFYGARKEKHELCSDWAARVRRLATYCNFGNSLNMILRDKFIIGYNDGKIKDKLFLSEESVTFQEAEKQAKTYETLEATRSHQIANDQ
;
A
#
# COMPACT_ATOMS: atom_id res chain seq x y z
N MET A 1 17.07 51.91 0.51
CA MET A 1 16.92 50.50 0.93
C MET A 1 15.74 49.91 0.16
N ALA A 2 16.00 49.04 -0.81
CA ALA A 2 14.92 48.34 -1.52
C ALA A 2 14.41 47.18 -0.66
N LEU A 3 13.11 47.17 -0.38
CA LEU A 3 12.44 46.03 0.24
C LEU A 3 12.43 44.87 -0.77
N ASN A 4 13.09 43.76 -0.44
CA ASN A 4 12.98 42.54 -1.22
C ASN A 4 11.55 42.00 -1.10
N PRO A 5 10.86 41.70 -2.21
CA PRO A 5 9.54 41.08 -2.14
C PRO A 5 9.66 39.70 -1.50
N VAL A 6 8.88 39.44 -0.46
CA VAL A 6 8.69 38.11 0.12
C VAL A 6 8.11 37.25 -1.00
N LYS A 7 8.89 36.28 -1.50
CA LYS A 7 8.36 35.25 -2.39
C LYS A 7 7.34 34.44 -1.60
N VAL A 8 6.07 34.65 -1.87
CA VAL A 8 5.02 33.77 -1.37
C VAL A 8 5.16 32.48 -2.17
N GLU A 9 5.75 31.46 -1.55
CA GLU A 9 5.75 30.11 -2.13
C GLU A 9 4.30 29.63 -2.16
N ASN A 10 3.77 29.38 -3.36
CA ASN A 10 2.43 28.83 -3.52
C ASN A 10 2.42 27.42 -2.93
N VAL A 11 1.59 27.20 -1.91
CA VAL A 11 1.34 25.88 -1.36
C VAL A 11 0.46 25.09 -2.33
N HIS A 12 0.90 23.90 -2.71
CA HIS A 12 0.23 22.97 -3.59
C HIS A 12 -0.47 21.87 -2.76
N GLY A 13 -1.79 21.76 -2.94
CA GLY A 13 -2.62 20.74 -2.28
C GLY A 13 -2.93 21.05 -0.80
N ASN A 14 -3.66 20.14 -0.17
CA ASN A 14 -4.08 20.26 1.24
C ASN A 14 -3.34 19.24 2.10
N LEU A 15 -2.87 19.69 3.27
CA LEU A 15 -2.50 18.78 4.33
C LEU A 15 -3.79 18.32 5.01
N HIS A 16 -4.05 17.01 4.96
CA HIS A 16 -5.23 16.44 5.58
C HIS A 16 -4.99 16.16 7.06
N GLU A 17 -6.03 16.27 7.87
CA GLU A 17 -5.99 15.85 9.28
C GLU A 17 -5.98 14.31 9.40
N PHE A 18 -5.29 13.79 10.41
CA PHE A 18 -5.28 12.39 10.82
C PHE A 18 -6.18 12.19 12.05
N ASP A 19 -7.08 11.22 11.92
CA ASP A 19 -7.91 10.72 13.00
C ASP A 19 -7.75 9.20 13.03
N PRO A 20 -7.22 8.61 14.12
CA PRO A 20 -6.99 7.17 14.21
C PRO A 20 -8.26 6.32 14.14
N ASN A 21 -9.44 6.91 14.37
CA ASN A 21 -10.72 6.21 14.31
C ASN A 21 -11.27 6.13 12.88
N VAL A 22 -10.78 6.98 11.97
CA VAL A 22 -11.29 7.14 10.61
C VAL A 22 -10.27 6.72 9.57
N HIS A 23 -8.98 6.98 9.83
CA HIS A 23 -7.92 6.90 8.86
C HIS A 23 -6.93 5.77 9.13
N GLN A 24 -6.41 5.16 8.07
CA GLN A 24 -5.29 4.21 8.18
C GLN A 24 -3.96 4.97 8.29
N TRP A 25 -3.22 4.70 9.36
CA TRP A 25 -1.94 5.35 9.68
C TRP A 25 -0.94 5.30 8.51
N ASP A 26 -0.70 4.11 7.93
CA ASP A 26 0.25 3.92 6.83
C ASP A 26 -0.10 4.78 5.60
N LEU A 27 -1.39 4.94 5.30
CA LEU A 27 -1.84 5.74 4.17
C LEU A 27 -1.66 7.24 4.44
N PHE A 28 -1.93 7.68 5.67
CA PHE A 28 -1.75 9.06 6.09
C PHE A 28 -0.28 9.50 5.95
N VAL A 29 0.65 8.75 6.53
CA VAL A 29 2.09 9.08 6.47
C VAL A 29 2.58 9.16 5.03
N ARG A 30 2.13 8.23 4.17
CA ARG A 30 2.48 8.25 2.73
C ARG A 30 1.97 9.51 2.04
N LYS A 31 0.72 9.91 2.27
CA LYS A 31 0.14 11.13 1.69
C LYS A 31 0.84 12.38 2.20
N MET A 32 1.14 12.46 3.49
CA MET A 32 1.88 13.57 4.09
C MET A 32 3.28 13.73 3.51
N LYS A 33 4.02 12.62 3.33
CA LYS A 33 5.35 12.67 2.67
C LYS A 33 5.27 13.18 1.23
N GLN A 34 4.19 12.87 0.50
CA GLN A 34 3.95 13.45 -0.83
C GLN A 34 3.64 14.95 -0.74
N TYR A 35 2.87 15.40 0.26
CA TYR A 35 2.63 16.82 0.50
C TYR A 35 3.94 17.57 0.78
N TYR A 36 4.83 17.02 1.61
CA TYR A 36 6.15 17.62 1.85
C TYR A 36 6.98 17.72 0.57
N SER A 37 7.02 16.65 -0.21
CA SER A 37 7.76 16.63 -1.48
C SER A 37 7.22 17.64 -2.48
N ALA A 38 5.89 17.75 -2.65
CA ALA A 38 5.27 18.66 -3.60
C ALA A 38 5.48 20.14 -3.24
N ASN A 39 5.72 20.43 -1.96
CA ASN A 39 5.87 21.77 -1.41
C ASN A 39 7.30 22.11 -1.01
N ASN A 40 8.29 21.28 -1.39
CA ASN A 40 9.70 21.45 -1.03
C ASN A 40 9.91 21.66 0.48
N ILE A 41 9.17 20.93 1.31
CA ILE A 41 9.29 20.98 2.77
C ILE A 41 10.38 19.99 3.17
N ASP A 42 11.60 20.51 3.31
CA ASP A 42 12.83 19.75 3.61
C ASP A 42 13.33 19.95 5.04
N LYS A 43 13.06 21.10 5.65
CA LYS A 43 13.47 21.41 7.03
C LYS A 43 12.75 20.52 8.04
N ALA A 44 13.53 19.79 8.84
CA ALA A 44 13.04 18.87 9.87
C ALA A 44 12.04 19.53 10.85
N ASP A 45 12.33 20.74 11.33
CA ASP A 45 11.41 21.47 12.22
C ASP A 45 10.07 21.79 11.55
N LYS A 46 10.09 22.13 10.26
CA LYS A 46 8.87 22.43 9.48
C LYS A 46 8.04 21.17 9.25
N GLN A 47 8.70 20.05 8.95
CA GLN A 47 8.04 18.74 8.85
C GLN A 47 7.39 18.35 10.18
N ARG A 48 8.13 18.40 11.30
CA ARG A 48 7.58 18.13 12.64
C ARG A 48 6.36 19.00 12.94
N ALA A 49 6.48 20.32 12.76
CA ALA A 49 5.40 21.24 13.08
C ALA A 49 4.14 20.96 12.25
N LEU A 50 4.30 20.69 10.95
CA LEU A 50 3.17 20.35 10.09
C LEU A 50 2.59 18.97 10.41
N PHE A 51 3.42 17.99 10.77
CA PHE A 51 2.95 16.67 11.18
C PHE A 51 2.07 16.77 12.42
N LEU A 52 2.56 17.45 13.46
CA LEU A 52 1.85 17.68 14.71
C LEU A 52 0.55 18.47 14.49
N ASN A 53 0.57 19.49 13.62
CA ASN A 53 -0.63 20.25 13.27
C ASN A 53 -1.67 19.43 12.49
N ALA A 54 -1.24 18.41 11.76
CA ALA A 54 -2.13 17.54 10.99
C ALA A 54 -2.77 16.44 11.86
N LEU A 55 -2.53 16.39 13.16
CA LEU A 55 -3.19 15.45 14.07
C LEU A 55 -4.49 16.06 14.58
N SER A 56 -5.59 15.29 14.50
CA SER A 56 -6.81 15.60 15.27
C SER A 56 -6.53 15.61 16.77
N ASP A 57 -7.42 16.20 17.57
CA ASP A 57 -7.27 16.26 19.03
C ASP A 57 -7.00 14.89 19.66
N ASN A 58 -7.73 13.85 19.23
CA ASN A 58 -7.54 12.48 19.71
C ASN A 58 -6.16 11.92 19.34
N ALA A 59 -5.72 12.16 18.10
CA ALA A 59 -4.40 11.74 17.66
C ALA A 59 -3.29 12.48 18.42
N PHE A 60 -3.43 13.80 18.59
CA PHE A 60 -2.44 14.60 19.30
C PHE A 60 -2.35 14.20 20.77
N SER A 61 -3.48 13.93 21.43
CA SER A 61 -3.51 13.41 22.80
C SER A 61 -2.77 12.08 22.92
N LEU A 62 -2.99 11.15 22.00
CA LEU A 62 -2.25 9.89 21.96
C LEU A 62 -0.74 10.12 21.75
N MET A 63 -0.36 11.09 20.91
CA MET A 63 1.04 11.44 20.71
C MET A 63 1.70 11.97 21.99
N LEU A 64 0.98 12.77 22.78
CA LEU A 64 1.44 13.22 24.09
C LEU A 64 1.71 12.03 25.00
N ASP A 65 0.75 11.10 25.11
CA ASP A 65 0.88 9.90 25.95
C ASP A 65 2.10 9.04 25.55
N LEU A 66 2.34 8.87 24.25
CA LEU A 66 3.46 8.08 23.72
C LEU A 66 4.82 8.78 23.85
N CYS A 67 4.86 10.10 23.95
CA CYS A 67 6.11 10.86 24.08
C CYS A 67 6.61 10.94 25.54
N MET A 68 5.76 10.66 26.52
CA MET A 68 6.09 10.77 27.94
C MET A 68 7.40 10.04 28.29
N PRO A 69 8.31 10.67 29.06
CA PRO A 69 8.17 11.96 29.76
C PRO A 69 8.49 13.21 28.93
N ASP A 70 8.93 13.05 27.68
CA ASP A 70 9.32 14.17 26.81
C ASP A 70 8.10 14.79 26.10
N LYS A 71 8.29 15.94 25.46
CA LYS A 71 7.25 16.55 24.62
C LYS A 71 7.37 16.17 23.14
N PRO A 72 6.26 16.06 22.40
CA PRO A 72 6.32 15.82 20.96
C PRO A 72 7.14 16.88 20.20
N GLU A 73 7.09 18.14 20.63
CA GLU A 73 7.82 19.25 20.02
C GLU A 73 9.34 19.16 20.19
N GLU A 74 9.82 18.35 21.13
CA GLU A 74 11.24 18.13 21.44
C GLU A 74 11.84 16.97 20.65
N LYS A 75 11.02 16.15 19.98
CA LYS A 75 11.45 15.01 19.15
C LYS A 75 11.51 15.41 17.68
N ASP A 76 12.29 14.70 16.86
CA ASP A 76 12.24 14.86 15.41
C ASP A 76 11.03 14.14 14.80
N PHE A 77 10.71 14.50 13.54
CA PHE A 77 9.58 13.94 12.81
C PHE A 77 9.65 12.40 12.68
N ASP A 78 10.84 11.85 12.42
CA ASP A 78 10.99 10.41 12.19
C ASP A 78 10.74 9.63 13.49
N SER A 79 11.22 10.13 14.63
CA SER A 79 10.96 9.59 15.97
C SER A 79 9.46 9.57 16.31
N LEU A 80 8.75 10.66 15.99
CA LEU A 80 7.29 10.74 16.19
C LEU A 80 6.53 9.75 15.30
N VAL A 81 6.93 9.64 14.04
CA VAL A 81 6.35 8.65 13.11
C VAL A 81 6.62 7.22 13.60
N GLU A 82 7.78 6.95 14.18
CA GLU A 82 8.10 5.64 14.74
C GLU A 82 7.24 5.28 15.95
N LEU A 83 6.94 6.23 16.85
CA LEU A 83 6.01 6.00 17.97
C LEU A 83 4.64 5.55 17.47
N PHE A 84 4.08 6.25 16.49
CA PHE A 84 2.81 5.87 15.88
C PHE A 84 2.89 4.59 15.04
N ASN A 85 4.01 4.32 14.35
CA ASN A 85 4.22 3.04 13.70
C ASN A 85 4.14 1.89 14.72
N ASN A 86 4.83 2.02 15.85
CA ASN A 86 4.83 0.98 16.89
C ASN A 86 3.45 0.82 17.54
N HIS A 87 2.69 1.91 17.68
CA HIS A 87 1.35 1.89 18.26
C HIS A 87 0.29 1.32 17.31
N PHE A 88 0.20 1.83 16.07
CA PHE A 88 -0.82 1.44 15.09
C PHE A 88 -0.48 0.20 14.30
N ASN A 89 0.81 -0.14 14.19
CA ASN A 89 1.29 -1.39 13.62
C ASN A 89 2.00 -2.20 14.71
N PRO A 90 1.28 -2.66 15.76
CA PRO A 90 1.88 -3.56 16.73
C PRO A 90 2.46 -4.75 15.95
N LYS A 91 3.66 -5.22 16.35
CA LYS A 91 4.41 -6.28 15.64
C LYS A 91 3.46 -7.36 15.13
N ARG A 92 3.14 -7.29 13.83
CA ARG A 92 2.28 -8.28 13.19
C ARG A 92 2.95 -9.63 13.35
N ALA A 93 2.17 -10.65 13.70
CA ALA A 93 2.66 -12.01 13.70
C ALA A 93 2.99 -12.37 12.25
N ILE A 94 4.26 -12.25 11.86
CA ILE A 94 4.72 -12.45 10.46
C ILE A 94 4.22 -13.79 9.92
N PHE A 95 4.17 -14.83 10.76
CA PHE A 95 3.64 -16.13 10.37
C PHE A 95 2.14 -16.15 10.13
N ALA A 96 1.34 -15.34 10.84
CA ALA A 96 -0.10 -15.19 10.56
C ALA A 96 -0.32 -14.46 9.23
N GLU A 97 0.46 -13.41 8.95
CA GLU A 97 0.43 -12.71 7.65
C GLU A 97 0.82 -13.66 6.51
N LYS A 98 1.88 -14.45 6.71
CA LYS A 98 2.31 -15.48 5.75
C LYS A 98 1.27 -16.59 5.57
N GLU A 99 0.64 -17.05 6.64
CA GLU A 99 -0.44 -18.04 6.59
C GLU A 99 -1.60 -17.50 5.72
N GLN A 100 -2.02 -16.26 5.94
CA GLN A 100 -3.04 -15.63 5.13
C GLN A 100 -2.62 -15.52 3.65
N PHE A 101 -1.39 -15.09 3.39
CA PHE A 101 -0.84 -15.01 2.03
C PHE A 101 -0.79 -16.38 1.35
N TYR A 102 -0.22 -17.39 2.00
CA TYR A 102 -0.06 -18.73 1.42
C TYR A 102 -1.38 -19.51 1.34
N GLY A 103 -2.35 -19.23 2.21
CA GLY A 103 -3.69 -19.80 2.19
C GLY A 103 -4.62 -19.21 1.13
N ALA A 104 -4.39 -17.97 0.67
CA ALA A 104 -5.29 -17.31 -0.28
C ALA A 104 -5.41 -18.02 -1.64
N ARG A 105 -6.61 -18.06 -2.23
CA ARG A 105 -6.85 -18.45 -3.63
C ARG A 105 -7.65 -17.35 -4.33
N LYS A 106 -7.58 -17.27 -5.65
CA LYS A 106 -8.44 -16.41 -6.47
C LYS A 106 -9.89 -16.84 -6.26
N GLU A 107 -10.78 -15.93 -5.90
CA GLU A 107 -12.20 -16.29 -5.76
C GLU A 107 -12.83 -16.57 -7.14
N LYS A 108 -13.86 -17.41 -7.20
CA LYS A 108 -14.51 -17.81 -8.48
C LYS A 108 -14.96 -16.61 -9.32
N HIS A 109 -15.41 -15.54 -8.66
CA HIS A 109 -15.94 -14.32 -9.29
C HIS A 109 -14.97 -13.13 -9.23
N GLU A 110 -13.78 -13.30 -8.67
CA GLU A 110 -12.78 -12.25 -8.62
C GLU A 110 -12.12 -12.10 -9.99
N LEU A 111 -11.95 -10.87 -10.47
CA LEU A 111 -11.26 -10.61 -11.73
C LEU A 111 -9.77 -10.85 -11.60
N CYS A 112 -9.06 -11.15 -12.71
CA CYS A 112 -7.61 -11.26 -12.69
C CYS A 112 -6.91 -10.03 -12.09
N SER A 113 -7.38 -8.82 -12.42
CA SER A 113 -6.80 -7.57 -11.88
C SER A 113 -6.95 -7.47 -10.36
N ASP A 114 -8.11 -7.88 -9.84
CA ASP A 114 -8.42 -7.81 -8.42
C ASP A 114 -7.62 -8.85 -7.65
N TRP A 115 -7.50 -10.06 -8.20
CA TRP A 115 -6.62 -11.10 -7.66
C TRP A 115 -5.17 -10.62 -7.61
N ALA A 116 -4.65 -10.06 -8.71
CA ALA A 116 -3.29 -9.53 -8.76
C ALA A 116 -3.05 -8.42 -7.72
N ALA A 117 -4.00 -7.51 -7.56
CA ALA A 117 -3.95 -6.47 -6.53
C ALA A 117 -3.99 -7.05 -5.11
N ARG A 118 -4.84 -8.06 -4.87
CA ARG A 118 -4.97 -8.73 -3.58
C ARG A 118 -3.71 -9.51 -3.20
N VAL A 119 -3.07 -10.21 -4.14
CA VAL A 119 -1.78 -10.89 -3.90
C VAL A 119 -0.72 -9.90 -3.44
N ARG A 120 -0.59 -8.76 -4.12
CA ARG A 120 0.35 -7.69 -3.73
C ARG A 120 0.03 -7.15 -2.33
N ARG A 121 -1.26 -6.92 -2.04
CA ARG A 121 -1.72 -6.44 -0.73
C ARG A 121 -1.39 -7.43 0.39
N LEU A 122 -1.65 -8.72 0.19
CA LEU A 122 -1.38 -9.76 1.19
C LEU A 122 0.12 -9.92 1.48
N ALA A 123 0.99 -9.64 0.51
CA ALA A 123 2.43 -9.73 0.70
C ALA A 123 3.03 -8.57 1.54
N THR A 124 2.28 -7.47 1.74
CA THR A 124 2.78 -6.21 2.33
C THR A 124 3.52 -6.41 3.66
N TYR A 125 2.98 -7.27 4.53
CA TYR A 125 3.53 -7.48 5.88
C TYR A 125 4.20 -8.86 6.05
N CYS A 126 4.39 -9.61 4.96
CA CYS A 126 4.98 -10.95 5.01
C CYS A 126 6.50 -10.95 5.14
N ASN A 127 7.16 -9.80 4.98
CA ASN A 127 8.63 -9.66 5.01
C ASN A 127 9.37 -10.68 4.12
N PHE A 128 9.02 -10.71 2.83
CA PHE A 128 9.62 -11.63 1.84
C PHE A 128 11.00 -11.18 1.33
N GLY A 129 11.44 -9.96 1.65
CA GLY A 129 12.75 -9.42 1.26
C GLY A 129 12.99 -9.50 -0.25
N ASN A 130 14.21 -9.90 -0.64
CA ASN A 130 14.65 -9.96 -2.04
C ASN A 130 13.86 -10.98 -2.90
N SER A 131 13.16 -11.92 -2.27
CA SER A 131 12.35 -12.93 -2.96
C SER A 131 10.93 -12.47 -3.28
N LEU A 132 10.55 -11.23 -2.94
CA LEU A 132 9.18 -10.72 -3.08
C LEU A 132 8.61 -10.93 -4.49
N ASN A 133 9.33 -10.54 -5.55
CA ASN A 133 8.81 -10.62 -6.92
C ASN A 133 8.56 -12.06 -7.37
N MET A 134 9.48 -12.97 -7.03
CA MET A 134 9.34 -14.40 -7.31
C MET A 134 8.14 -14.99 -6.55
N ILE A 135 8.03 -14.71 -5.25
CA ILE A 135 6.95 -15.22 -4.40
C ILE A 135 5.59 -14.67 -4.83
N LEU A 136 5.51 -13.39 -5.19
CA LEU A 136 4.29 -12.80 -5.74
C LEU A 136 3.86 -13.54 -7.01
N ARG A 137 4.80 -13.82 -7.94
CA ARG A 137 4.53 -14.50 -9.21
C ARG A 137 4.00 -15.90 -8.95
N ASP A 138 4.73 -16.67 -8.16
CA ASP A 138 4.37 -18.05 -7.84
C ASP A 138 3.01 -18.10 -7.16
N LYS A 139 2.77 -17.19 -6.19
CA LYS A 139 1.47 -17.10 -5.52
C LYS A 139 0.35 -16.74 -6.48
N PHE A 140 0.57 -15.78 -7.38
CA PHE A 140 -0.42 -15.38 -8.36
C PHE A 140 -0.81 -16.57 -9.24
N ILE A 141 0.16 -17.29 -9.80
CA ILE A 141 -0.04 -18.45 -10.69
C ILE A 141 -0.69 -19.62 -9.95
N ILE A 142 -0.09 -20.08 -8.85
CA ILE A 142 -0.56 -21.24 -8.08
C ILE A 142 -1.90 -20.94 -7.38
N GLY A 143 -2.19 -19.66 -7.14
CA GLY A 143 -3.43 -19.19 -6.52
C GLY A 143 -4.67 -19.23 -7.42
N TYR A 144 -4.53 -19.46 -8.73
CA TYR A 144 -5.70 -19.62 -9.60
C TYR A 144 -6.51 -20.86 -9.24
N ASN A 145 -7.82 -20.75 -9.47
CA ASN A 145 -8.73 -21.89 -9.47
C ASN A 145 -8.36 -22.87 -10.57
N ASP A 146 -8.64 -24.15 -10.35
CA ASP A 146 -8.38 -25.18 -11.35
C ASP A 146 -9.18 -24.94 -12.63
N GLY A 147 -8.56 -25.24 -13.77
CA GLY A 147 -9.14 -25.05 -15.10
C GLY A 147 -8.15 -24.45 -16.10
N LYS A 148 -8.65 -24.22 -17.33
CA LYS A 148 -7.85 -23.90 -18.51
C LYS A 148 -6.88 -22.74 -18.34
N ILE A 149 -7.24 -21.72 -17.56
CA ILE A 149 -6.38 -20.54 -17.34
C ILE A 149 -5.15 -20.94 -16.51
N LYS A 150 -5.36 -21.68 -15.42
CA LYS A 150 -4.28 -22.18 -14.57
C LYS A 150 -3.37 -23.14 -15.33
N ASP A 151 -3.96 -24.04 -16.12
CA ASP A 151 -3.20 -24.98 -16.96
C ASP A 151 -2.27 -24.23 -17.92
N LYS A 152 -2.75 -23.16 -18.56
CA LYS A 152 -1.92 -22.32 -19.43
C LYS A 152 -0.83 -21.57 -18.67
N LEU A 153 -1.13 -21.04 -17.49
CA LEU A 153 -0.14 -20.35 -16.65
C LEU A 153 0.96 -21.30 -16.15
N PHE A 154 0.64 -22.57 -15.92
CA PHE A 154 1.62 -23.59 -15.50
C PHE A 154 2.57 -23.99 -16.62
N LEU A 155 2.21 -23.73 -17.88
CA LEU A 155 3.05 -23.95 -19.05
C LEU A 155 3.93 -22.74 -19.39
N SER A 156 3.86 -21.66 -18.61
CA SER A 156 4.72 -20.49 -18.81
C SER A 156 6.17 -20.80 -18.45
N GLU A 157 7.10 -20.16 -19.15
CA GLU A 157 8.54 -20.23 -18.85
C GLU A 157 8.85 -19.81 -17.42
N GLU A 158 9.85 -20.43 -16.80
CA GLU A 158 10.25 -20.11 -15.41
C GLU A 158 10.70 -18.66 -15.25
N SER A 159 11.19 -18.03 -16.32
CA SER A 159 11.62 -16.63 -16.32
C SER A 159 10.45 -15.63 -16.36
N VAL A 160 9.20 -16.08 -16.48
CA VAL A 160 8.03 -15.18 -16.54
C VAL A 160 8.00 -14.30 -15.29
N THR A 161 7.74 -13.02 -15.48
CA THR A 161 7.56 -12.06 -14.38
C THR A 161 6.13 -12.08 -13.86
N PHE A 162 5.91 -11.48 -12.69
CA PHE A 162 4.54 -11.28 -12.17
C PHE A 162 3.66 -10.55 -13.18
N GLN A 163 4.18 -9.47 -13.77
CA GLN A 163 3.44 -8.60 -14.69
C GLN A 163 3.09 -9.32 -15.98
N GLU A 164 3.99 -10.16 -16.49
CA GLU A 164 3.73 -10.99 -17.67
C GLU A 164 2.69 -12.07 -17.39
N ALA A 165 2.77 -12.75 -16.24
CA ALA A 165 1.76 -13.71 -15.82
C ALA A 165 0.37 -13.04 -15.64
N GLU A 166 0.32 -11.85 -15.04
CA GLU A 166 -0.91 -11.06 -14.92
C GLU A 166 -1.49 -10.73 -16.31
N LYS A 167 -0.64 -10.31 -17.25
CA LYS A 167 -1.06 -10.01 -18.63
C LYS A 167 -1.59 -11.25 -19.35
N GLN A 168 -0.88 -12.38 -19.26
CA GLN A 168 -1.29 -13.65 -19.86
C GLN A 168 -2.66 -14.10 -19.32
N ALA A 169 -2.84 -14.07 -18.00
CA ALA A 169 -4.08 -14.44 -17.35
C ALA A 169 -5.26 -13.56 -17.80
N LYS A 170 -5.08 -12.23 -17.88
CA LYS A 170 -6.10 -11.31 -18.42
C LYS A 170 -6.48 -11.67 -19.86
N THR A 171 -5.50 -11.94 -20.72
CA THR A 171 -5.77 -12.35 -22.10
C THR A 171 -6.61 -13.63 -22.15
N TYR A 172 -6.31 -14.62 -21.30
CA TYR A 172 -7.08 -15.86 -21.26
C TYR A 172 -8.50 -15.68 -20.70
N GLU A 173 -8.70 -14.84 -19.68
CA GLU A 173 -10.04 -14.50 -19.17
C GLU A 173 -10.90 -13.86 -20.27
N THR A 174 -10.36 -12.88 -21.00
CA THR A 174 -11.07 -12.22 -22.10
C THR A 174 -11.44 -13.22 -23.21
N LEU A 175 -10.50 -14.10 -23.59
CA LEU A 175 -10.75 -15.09 -24.64
C LEU A 175 -11.86 -16.08 -24.26
N GLU A 176 -11.89 -16.57 -23.01
CA GLU A 176 -12.96 -17.47 -22.56
C GLU A 176 -14.31 -16.75 -22.44
N ALA A 177 -14.32 -15.47 -22.04
CA ALA A 177 -15.54 -14.66 -22.01
C ALA A 177 -16.12 -14.46 -23.42
N THR A 178 -15.27 -14.10 -24.40
CA THR A 178 -15.69 -13.94 -25.81
C THR A 178 -16.24 -15.24 -26.39
N ARG A 179 -15.60 -16.38 -26.13
CA ARG A 179 -16.08 -17.70 -26.58
C ARG A 179 -17.44 -18.05 -25.97
N SER A 180 -17.62 -17.76 -24.68
CA SER A 180 -18.88 -18.03 -23.99
C SER A 180 -20.02 -17.18 -24.55
N HIS A 181 -19.75 -15.92 -24.92
CA HIS A 181 -20.73 -15.05 -25.58
C HIS A 181 -21.09 -15.50 -26.99
N GLN A 182 -20.12 -16.00 -27.77
CA GLN A 182 -20.38 -16.54 -29.11
C GLN A 182 -21.28 -17.77 -29.05
N ILE A 183 -20.98 -18.73 -28.16
CA ILE A 183 -21.78 -19.94 -27.98
C ILE A 183 -23.22 -19.61 -27.55
N ALA A 184 -23.41 -18.61 -26.68
CA ALA A 184 -24.73 -18.20 -26.22
C ALA A 184 -25.57 -17.48 -27.29
N ASN A 185 -24.94 -16.86 -28.29
CA ASN A 185 -25.63 -16.19 -29.40
C ASN A 185 -25.96 -17.15 -30.57
N ASP A 186 -25.31 -18.32 -30.63
CA ASP A 186 -25.52 -19.34 -31.65
C ASP A 186 -26.58 -20.41 -31.24
N GLN A 187 -27.20 -20.27 -30.06
CA GLN A 187 -28.27 -21.12 -29.51
C GLN A 187 -29.61 -20.38 -29.45
#